data_AF-A0A8S3FS78-F1
#
_entry.id   AF-A0A8S3FS78-F1
#
_cell.length_a   1.000
_cell.length_b   1.000
_cell.length_c   1.000
_cell.angle_alpha   90.00
_cell.angle_beta   90.00
_cell.angle_gamma   90.00
#
_symmetry.space_group_name_H-M   'P 1'
#
loop_
_entity.id
_entity.type
_entity.pdbx_description
1 polymer ?
#
loop_
_entity_poly.entity_id
_entity_poly.type
_entity_poly.pdbx_seq_one_letter_code
_entity_poly.pdbx_strand_id
1 'polypeptide(L)'
;MEFPFDINSILPYPITIFNGDYRILNKGQAIRIFTSEKLNTVIDAIGIASFKAQGLFGAVTTARKFRVSDQRLYIIKETNHN
;
A
#
# COMPACT_ATOMS: atom_id res chain seq x y z
N MET A 1 -10.28 -3.75 5.94
CA MET A 1 -9.64 -2.99 7.04
C MET A 1 -9.98 -1.53 6.86
N GLU A 2 -10.06 -0.77 7.94
CA GLU A 2 -10.46 0.65 7.89
C GLU A 2 -9.32 1.55 8.40
N PHE A 3 -9.29 2.79 7.91
CA PHE A 3 -8.29 3.78 8.26
C PHE A 3 -8.98 5.11 8.61
N PRO A 4 -8.41 5.94 9.52
CA PRO A 4 -9.00 7.20 9.94
C PRO A 4 -8.80 8.34 8.91
N PHE A 5 -8.64 8.01 7.64
CA PHE A 5 -8.41 8.94 6.54
C PHE A 5 -9.00 8.39 5.25
N ASP A 6 -9.25 9.27 4.28
CA ASP A 6 -9.75 8.86 2.97
C ASP A 6 -8.74 7.98 2.24
N ILE A 7 -9.00 6.67 2.22
CA ILE A 7 -8.17 5.68 1.55
C ILE A 7 -8.19 5.84 0.03
N ASN A 8 -9.25 6.41 -0.55
CA ASN A 8 -9.36 6.61 -1.99
C ASN A 8 -8.38 7.67 -2.50
N SER A 9 -8.02 8.63 -1.65
CA SER A 9 -6.96 9.59 -1.94
C SER A 9 -5.58 8.95 -2.13
N ILE A 10 -5.34 7.78 -1.52
CA ILE A 10 -4.07 7.05 -1.53
C ILE A 10 -4.11 5.89 -2.53
N LEU A 11 -5.22 5.16 -2.55
CA LEU A 11 -5.51 4.02 -3.41
C LEU A 11 -6.60 4.45 -4.40
N PRO A 12 -6.26 5.22 -5.45
CA PRO A 12 -7.25 5.75 -6.39
C PRO A 12 -7.90 4.66 -7.26
N TYR A 13 -7.28 3.49 -7.39
CA TYR A 13 -7.76 2.39 -8.24
C TYR A 13 -8.21 1.18 -7.40
N PRO A 14 -9.05 0.29 -7.95
CA PRO A 14 -9.40 -0.98 -7.30
C PRO A 14 -8.15 -1.79 -6.93
N ILE A 15 -7.16 -1.79 -7.83
CA ILE A 15 -5.83 -2.33 -7.61
C ILE A 15 -4.82 -1.21 -7.88
N THR A 16 -4.16 -0.74 -6.82
CA THR A 16 -3.12 0.30 -6.94
C THR A 16 -1.75 -0.34 -6.79
N ILE A 17 -0.84 -0.05 -7.73
CA ILE A 17 0.50 -0.65 -7.78
C ILE A 17 1.54 0.39 -7.36
N PHE A 18 2.32 0.11 -6.33
CA PHE A 18 3.41 0.97 -5.85
C PHE A 18 4.79 0.33 -6.07
N ASN A 19 5.80 1.17 -6.26
CA ASN A 19 7.21 0.81 -6.09
C ASN A 19 7.83 1.47 -4.84
N GLY A 20 9.10 1.16 -4.55
CA GLY A 20 9.84 1.72 -3.41
C GLY A 20 9.97 3.25 -3.39
N ASP A 21 9.80 3.92 -4.53
CA ASP A 21 9.73 5.40 -4.64
C ASP A 21 8.34 5.98 -4.34
N TYR A 22 7.37 5.15 -3.93
CA TYR A 22 5.97 5.51 -3.78
C TYR A 22 5.33 6.09 -5.04
N ARG A 23 5.79 5.66 -6.20
CA ARG A 23 5.17 5.96 -7.49
C ARG A 23 4.09 4.95 -7.77
N ILE A 24 2.94 5.44 -8.21
CA ILE A 24 1.90 4.59 -8.76
C ILE A 24 2.30 4.17 -10.17
N LEU A 25 2.24 2.85 -10.44
CA LEU A 25 2.67 2.24 -11.71
C LEU A 25 1.51 1.78 -12.61
N ASN A 26 0.28 2.19 -12.31
CA ASN A 26 -0.89 1.86 -13.13
C ASN A 26 -0.73 2.43 -14.56
N LYS A 27 -0.90 1.57 -15.58
CA LYS A 27 -0.68 1.92 -17.00
C LYS A 27 -1.57 3.08 -17.45
N GLY A 28 -1.01 3.98 -18.27
CA GLY A 28 -1.75 5.06 -18.94
C GLY A 28 -2.08 6.27 -18.06
N GLN A 29 -1.52 6.36 -16.86
CA GLN A 29 -1.83 7.43 -15.90
C GLN A 29 -0.57 8.24 -15.57
N ALA A 30 -0.76 9.53 -15.25
CA ALA A 30 0.34 10.39 -14.82
C ALA A 30 1.00 9.81 -13.56
N ILE A 31 2.34 9.74 -13.56
CA ILE A 31 3.12 9.30 -12.40
C ILE A 31 2.80 10.24 -11.24
N ARG A 32 2.04 9.76 -10.26
CA ARG A 32 1.77 10.48 -9.03
C ARG A 32 2.69 9.95 -7.95
N ILE A 33 3.56 10.82 -7.42
CA ILE A 33 4.41 10.52 -6.27
C ILE A 33 3.56 10.73 -5.02
N PHE A 34 3.37 9.68 -4.23
CA PHE A 34 2.69 9.76 -2.94
C PHE A 34 3.69 9.69 -1.80
N THR A 35 4.31 10.82 -1.47
CA THR A 35 5.01 10.98 -0.19
C THR A 35 3.99 11.36 0.87
N SER A 36 3.35 10.36 1.47
CA SER A 36 2.43 10.58 2.58
C SER A 36 2.66 9.56 3.69
N GLU A 37 2.73 10.04 4.93
CA GLU A 37 2.74 9.20 6.13
C GLU A 37 1.57 8.21 6.13
N LYS A 38 0.44 8.59 5.52
CA LYS A 38 -0.74 7.73 5.39
C LYS A 38 -0.43 6.45 4.61
N LEU A 39 0.38 6.51 3.55
CA LEU A 39 0.78 5.31 2.79
C LEU A 39 1.67 4.40 3.65
N ASN A 40 2.58 4.97 4.46
CA ASN A 40 3.37 4.19 5.41
C ASN A 40 2.45 3.43 6.36
N THR A 41 1.47 4.12 6.95
CA THR A 41 0.48 3.52 7.85
C THR A 41 -0.28 2.39 7.18
N VAL A 42 -0.70 2.55 5.92
CA VAL A 42 -1.37 1.48 5.16
C VAL A 42 -0.46 0.27 4.96
N ILE A 43 0.77 0.48 4.49
CA ILE A 43 1.72 -0.62 4.23
C ILE A 43 2.07 -1.35 5.54
N ASP A 44 2.34 -0.61 6.61
CA ASP A 44 2.68 -1.21 7.91
C ASP A 44 1.48 -1.96 8.50
N ALA A 45 0.27 -1.43 8.40
CA ALA A 45 -0.93 -2.12 8.88
C ALA A 45 -1.23 -3.41 8.09
N ILE A 46 -1.05 -3.40 6.76
CA ILE A 46 -1.14 -4.60 5.91
C ILE A 46 -0.05 -5.60 6.30
N GLY A 47 1.18 -5.14 6.49
CA GLY A 47 2.31 -5.97 6.92
C GLY A 47 2.05 -6.63 8.27
N ILE A 48 1.48 -5.88 9.22
CA ILE A 48 1.09 -6.37 10.54
C ILE A 48 0.00 -7.43 10.44
N ALA A 49 -1.07 -7.14 9.69
CA ALA A 49 -2.16 -8.10 9.48
C ALA A 49 -1.65 -9.40 8.82
N SER A 50 -0.80 -9.26 7.80
CA SER A 50 -0.25 -10.39 7.04
C SER A 50 0.66 -11.29 7.88
N PHE A 51 1.58 -10.73 8.69
CA PHE A 51 2.47 -11.56 9.51
C PHE A 51 1.69 -12.32 10.60
N LYS A 52 0.66 -11.68 11.18
CA LYS A 52 -0.20 -12.31 12.19
C LYS A 52 -0.98 -13.47 11.57
N ALA A 53 -1.57 -13.26 10.40
CA ALA A 53 -2.31 -14.30 9.68
C ALA A 53 -1.43 -15.53 9.32
N GLN A 54 -0.15 -15.30 9.06
CA GLN A 54 0.81 -16.35 8.71
C GLN A 54 1.52 -16.98 9.93
N GLY A 55 1.33 -16.46 11.14
CA GLY A 55 2.04 -16.94 12.34
C GLY A 55 3.55 -16.62 12.33
N LEU A 56 3.97 -15.58 11.61
CA LEU A 56 5.38 -15.17 11.56
C LEU A 56 5.77 -14.37 12.82
N PHE A 57 7.06 -14.39 13.18
CA PHE A 57 7.58 -13.65 14.34
C PHE A 57 7.60 -12.12 14.16
N GLY A 58 7.47 -11.62 12.92
CA GLY A 58 7.43 -10.19 12.66
C GLY A 58 7.07 -9.85 11.22
N ALA A 59 6.71 -8.59 11.00
CA ALA A 59 6.33 -8.07 9.69
C ALA A 59 7.49 -8.18 8.69
N VAL A 60 7.32 -9.01 7.66
CA VAL A 60 8.26 -9.09 6.53
C VAL A 60 8.08 -7.93 5.55
N THR A 61 6.86 -7.38 5.47
CA THR A 61 6.51 -6.18 4.70
C THR A 61 6.34 -5.01 5.67
N THR A 62 7.15 -3.97 5.52
CA THR A 62 6.99 -2.69 6.21
C THR A 62 7.30 -1.55 5.25
N ALA A 63 6.79 -0.35 5.51
CA ALA A 63 7.06 0.83 4.70
C ALA A 63 8.58 1.07 4.56
N ARG A 64 9.32 0.90 5.67
CA ARG A 64 10.78 1.01 5.69
C ARG A 64 11.46 -0.01 4.77
N LYS A 65 11.09 -1.29 4.86
CA LYS A 65 11.67 -2.36 4.03
C LYS A 65 11.33 -2.16 2.56
N PHE A 66 10.08 -1.78 2.29
CA PHE A 66 9.60 -1.54 0.94
C PHE A 66 10.36 -0.42 0.23
N ARG A 67 10.61 0.71 0.90
CA ARG A 67 11.38 1.85 0.34
C ARG A 67 12.81 1.54 -0.06
N VAL A 68 13.45 0.56 0.58
CA VAL A 68 14.85 0.19 0.31
C VAL A 68 14.98 -1.07 -0.55
N SER A 69 13.87 -1.57 -1.07
CA SER A 69 13.81 -2.82 -1.85
C SER A 69 13.25 -2.56 -3.25
N ASP A 70 13.59 -3.42 -4.20
CA ASP A 70 12.97 -3.43 -5.54
C ASP A 70 11.64 -4.21 -5.57
N GLN A 71 10.86 -4.09 -4.48
CA GLN A 71 9.56 -4.71 -4.38
C GLN A 71 8.49 -3.89 -5.09
N ARG A 72 7.46 -4.58 -5.57
CA ARG A 72 6.23 -3.97 -6.05
C ARG A 72 5.08 -4.42 -5.15
N LEU A 73 4.33 -3.45 -4.63
CA LEU A 73 3.15 -3.72 -3.82
C LEU A 73 1.91 -3.53 -4.66
N TYR A 74 1.07 -4.57 -4.72
CA TYR A 74 -0.25 -4.55 -5.33
C TYR A 74 -1.25 -4.49 -4.19
N ILE A 75 -1.92 -3.35 -4.02
CA ILE A 75 -2.89 -3.16 -2.94
C ILE A 75 -4.28 -3.14 -3.57
N ILE A 76 -5.12 -4.07 -3.12
CA ILE A 76 -6.52 -4.17 -3.52
C ILE A 76 -7.37 -3.43 -2.48
N LYS A 77 -8.27 -2.58 -2.96
CA LYS A 77 -9.34 -2.02 -2.15
C LYS A 77 -10.69 -2.46 -2.69
N GLU A 78 -11.68 -2.52 -1.82
CA GLU A 78 -13.05 -2.67 -2.23
C GLU A 78 -13.50 -1.40 -2.97
N THR A 79 -14.10 -1.58 -4.14
CA THR A 79 -14.86 -0.51 -4.79
C THR A 79 -16.31 -0.69 -4.43
N ASN A 80 -16.90 0.28 -3.74
CA ASN A 80 -18.34 0.35 -3.59
C ASN A 80 -18.95 0.42 -4.99
N HIS A 81 -19.40 -0.72 -5.50
CA HIS A 81 -20.29 -0.78 -6.65
C HIS A 81 -21.69 -0.43 -6.13
N ASN A 82 -22.03 0.85 -6.19
CA ASN A 82 -23.43 1.28 -6.25
C ASN A 82 -23.69 1.86 -7.63
#